data_AF-A0A6B3MXK9-F1
#
_entry.id   AF-A0A6B3MXK9-F1
#
_cell.length_a   1.000
_cell.length_b   1.000
_cell.length_c   1.000
_cell.angle_alpha   90.00
_cell.angle_beta   90.00
_cell.angle_gamma   90.00
#
_symmetry.space_group_name_H-M   'P 1'
#
loop_
_entity.id
_entity.type
_entity.pdbx_description
1 polymer ?
#
loop_
_entity_poly.entity_id
_entity_poly.type
_entity_poly.pdbx_seq_one_letter_code
_entity_poly.pdbx_strand_id
1 'polypeptide(L)'
;MDIRDFYRSLIQKQVPIIVDNSQLLTYLGDRGYETILFENYDFTKNQVVFTIVSDYDCYRRLLALSNSSISTIVQLAAVRHDESLEAIVYAFDRVLGCKIEENLERRSQIYDRIANSSEELYLADERGSELKFWFAETLEVVNSENSLRAGYFYSISEFWETSIVNIQGNKSSFSVEGRLFFDGMIHGSTLPETKERNKEALSCLFRAVTSSRKKYIDIEDNSIARLVIDGQDKTSLLLDLDLDAERKMSITEIGFGCNAMLIKRVDWKVNSIINRVIHGMHLGMGTAYKCPYVNFISQTIKIVED
;
A
#
# COMPACT_ATOMS: atom_id res chain seq x y z
N MET A 1 2.14 20.93 -8.22
CA MET A 1 3.58 20.67 -7.91
C MET A 1 3.93 19.31 -8.48
N ASP A 2 5.07 19.11 -9.14
CA ASP A 2 5.49 17.75 -9.58
C ASP A 2 5.87 16.91 -8.36
N ILE A 3 5.57 15.60 -8.38
CA ILE A 3 5.90 14.67 -7.28
C ILE A 3 7.41 14.68 -6.98
N ARG A 4 8.25 14.84 -8.00
CA ARG A 4 9.72 14.91 -7.85
C ARG A 4 10.12 16.13 -7.03
N ASP A 5 9.48 17.26 -7.27
CA ASP A 5 9.76 18.50 -6.55
C ASP A 5 9.30 18.42 -5.10
N PHE A 6 8.13 17.82 -4.86
CA PHE A 6 7.69 17.52 -3.50
C PHE A 6 8.71 16.62 -2.77
N TYR A 7 9.11 15.52 -3.40
CA TYR A 7 10.01 14.55 -2.78
C TYR A 7 11.40 15.17 -2.48
N ARG A 8 11.93 15.96 -3.43
CA ARG A 8 13.17 16.71 -3.23
C ARG A 8 13.05 17.69 -2.07
N SER A 9 11.94 18.42 -2.00
CA SER A 9 11.66 19.38 -0.91
C SER A 9 11.53 18.66 0.44
N LEU A 10 10.92 17.47 0.48
CA LEU A 10 10.83 16.64 1.68
C LEU A 10 12.24 16.20 2.15
N ILE A 11 13.09 15.71 1.26
CA ILE A 11 14.47 15.33 1.61
C ILE A 11 15.26 16.55 2.11
N GLN A 12 15.07 17.70 1.48
CA GLN A 12 15.72 18.96 1.83
C GLN A 12 15.12 19.63 3.08
N LYS A 13 14.14 19.00 3.72
CA LYS A 13 13.47 19.49 4.95
C LYS A 13 12.75 20.83 4.75
N GLN A 14 12.25 21.06 3.54
CA GLN A 14 11.52 22.27 3.15
C GLN A 14 9.99 22.08 3.17
N VAL A 15 9.53 20.86 3.41
CA VAL A 15 8.12 20.52 3.57
C VAL A 15 7.83 20.37 5.07
N PRO A 16 6.87 21.13 5.64
CA PRO A 16 6.44 20.91 7.01
C PRO A 16 5.85 19.51 7.18
N ILE A 17 6.22 18.86 8.29
CA ILE A 17 5.66 17.57 8.67
C ILE A 17 4.64 17.76 9.77
N ILE A 18 3.40 17.35 9.50
CA ILE A 18 2.32 17.40 10.48
C ILE A 18 2.20 16.04 11.16
N VAL A 19 2.19 16.04 12.49
CA VAL A 19 2.14 14.81 13.29
C VAL A 19 1.10 14.91 14.40
N ASP A 20 0.62 13.78 14.89
CA ASP A 20 -0.38 13.71 15.96
C ASP A 20 0.18 13.27 17.33
N ASN A 21 1.46 12.89 17.40
CA ASN A 21 2.11 12.44 18.63
C ASN A 21 3.39 13.24 18.93
N SER A 22 3.59 13.61 20.20
CA SER A 22 4.77 14.32 20.71
C SER A 22 6.09 13.56 20.54
N GLN A 23 6.06 12.23 20.52
CA GLN A 23 7.24 11.41 20.22
C GLN A 23 7.72 11.63 18.79
N LEU A 24 6.81 11.68 17.81
CA LEU A 24 7.13 11.99 16.41
C LEU A 24 7.59 13.44 16.25
N LEU A 25 6.94 14.37 16.95
CA LEU A 25 7.33 15.78 16.99
C LEU A 25 8.80 15.93 17.39
N THR A 26 9.18 15.30 18.50
CA THR A 26 10.55 15.33 19.02
C THR A 26 11.51 14.66 18.05
N TYR A 27 11.20 13.44 17.61
CA TYR A 27 12.06 12.65 16.72
C TYR A 27 12.38 13.37 15.40
N LEU A 28 11.37 13.95 14.75
CA LEU A 28 11.55 14.66 13.48
C LEU A 28 12.20 16.04 13.68
N GLY A 29 11.86 16.72 14.78
CA GLY A 29 12.48 17.98 15.19
C GLY A 29 13.98 17.82 15.43
N ASP A 30 14.41 16.76 16.11
CA ASP A 30 15.82 16.43 16.35
C ASP A 30 16.57 16.14 15.04
N ARG A 31 15.85 15.68 14.01
CA ARG A 31 16.37 15.49 12.65
C ARG A 31 16.32 16.76 11.80
N GLY A 32 15.88 17.89 12.36
CA GLY A 32 15.85 19.21 11.74
C GLY A 32 14.69 19.42 10.76
N TYR A 33 13.61 18.65 10.86
CA TYR A 33 12.39 18.91 10.12
C TYR A 33 11.53 19.95 10.84
N GLU A 34 10.96 20.89 10.11
CA GLU A 34 9.84 21.68 10.62
C GLU A 34 8.67 20.73 10.88
N THR A 35 8.36 20.52 12.16
CA THR A 35 7.36 19.55 12.58
C THR A 35 6.30 20.26 13.43
N ILE A 36 5.03 20.05 13.10
CA ILE A 36 3.90 20.78 13.68
C ILE A 36 2.88 19.75 14.18
N LEU A 37 2.35 19.94 15.38
CA LEU A 37 1.25 19.11 15.87
C LEU A 37 -0.02 19.38 15.04
N PHE A 38 -0.79 18.33 14.76
CA PHE A 38 -2.02 18.38 13.96
C PHE A 38 -2.97 19.49 14.40
N GLU A 39 -3.16 19.66 15.72
CA GLU A 39 -4.02 20.70 16.32
C GLU A 39 -3.57 22.13 16.04
N ASN A 40 -2.29 22.32 15.76
CA ASN A 40 -1.66 23.63 15.61
C ASN A 40 -1.49 24.02 14.14
N TYR A 41 -1.81 23.12 13.19
CA TYR A 41 -1.69 23.41 11.77
C TYR A 41 -3.00 23.94 11.19
N ASP A 42 -2.86 24.93 10.31
CA ASP A 42 -3.98 25.54 9.60
C ASP A 42 -4.08 24.99 8.18
N PHE A 43 -5.00 24.03 7.98
CA PHE A 43 -5.24 23.37 6.69
C PHE A 43 -5.90 24.28 5.63
N THR A 44 -6.25 25.52 5.99
CA THR A 44 -6.72 26.52 5.01
C THR A 44 -5.58 27.21 4.28
N LYS A 45 -4.33 27.05 4.75
CA LYS A 45 -3.14 27.52 4.04
C LYS A 45 -2.99 26.75 2.73
N ASN A 46 -2.84 27.44 1.61
CA ASN A 46 -2.60 26.83 0.31
C ASN A 46 -1.13 26.35 0.20
N GLN A 47 -0.80 25.27 0.91
CA GLN A 47 0.54 24.71 1.02
C GLN A 47 0.51 23.19 0.80
N VAL A 48 1.64 22.63 0.33
CA VAL A 48 1.85 21.18 0.31
C VAL A 48 2.50 20.75 1.61
N VAL A 49 1.90 19.80 2.31
CA VAL A 49 2.42 19.27 3.59
C VAL A 49 2.56 17.76 3.57
N PHE A 50 3.46 17.24 4.40
CA PHE A 50 3.58 15.82 4.65
C PHE A 50 2.97 15.48 6.00
N THR A 51 2.02 14.54 6.07
CA THR A 51 1.33 14.20 7.31
C THR A 51 1.68 12.78 7.74
N ILE A 52 2.06 12.58 9.00
CA ILE A 52 2.23 11.26 9.61
C ILE A 52 1.20 11.13 10.73
N VAL A 53 0.21 10.26 10.52
CA VAL A 53 -0.91 10.08 11.45
C VAL A 53 -0.86 8.67 12.01
N SER A 54 -0.81 8.58 13.33
CA SER A 54 -0.73 7.36 14.14
C SER A 54 -1.98 7.12 14.99
N ASP A 55 -2.90 8.09 15.08
CA ASP A 55 -4.13 8.05 15.85
C ASP A 55 -5.39 8.10 14.97
N TYR A 56 -6.41 7.31 15.33
CA TYR A 56 -7.65 7.21 14.54
C TYR A 56 -8.54 8.44 14.64
N ASP A 57 -8.52 9.19 15.74
CA ASP A 57 -9.30 10.43 15.86
C ASP A 57 -8.71 11.52 14.96
N CYS A 58 -7.38 11.66 14.98
CA CYS A 58 -6.67 12.55 14.06
C CYS A 58 -6.89 12.14 12.60
N TYR A 59 -6.84 10.84 12.30
CA TYR A 59 -7.10 10.34 10.95
C TYR A 59 -8.52 10.64 10.46
N ARG A 60 -9.54 10.45 11.30
CA ARG A 60 -10.93 10.79 10.97
C ARG A 60 -11.10 12.29 10.69
N ARG A 61 -10.46 13.13 11.51
CA ARG A 61 -10.46 14.59 11.32
C ARG A 61 -9.74 14.99 10.04
N LEU A 62 -8.60 14.36 9.73
CA LEU A 62 -7.90 14.54 8.47
C LEU A 62 -8.82 14.17 7.30
N LEU A 63 -9.49 13.03 7.31
CA LEU A 63 -10.42 12.64 6.24
C LEU A 63 -11.58 13.63 6.09
N ALA A 64 -12.11 14.18 7.19
CA ALA A 64 -13.17 15.20 7.13
C ALA A 64 -12.72 16.49 6.42
N LEU A 65 -11.41 16.77 6.37
CA LEU A 65 -10.85 17.90 5.65
C LEU A 65 -10.75 17.69 4.13
N SER A 66 -10.94 16.47 3.62
CA SER A 66 -10.77 16.17 2.19
C SER A 66 -11.69 16.99 1.27
N ASN A 67 -12.79 17.53 1.82
CA ASN A 67 -13.79 18.31 1.08
C ASN A 67 -13.64 19.83 1.28
N SER A 68 -12.75 20.28 2.16
CA SER A 68 -12.67 21.70 2.58
C SER A 68 -11.25 22.25 2.66
N SER A 69 -10.23 21.40 2.76
CA SER A 69 -8.83 21.79 2.79
C SER A 69 -8.39 22.38 1.44
N ILE A 70 -7.66 23.48 1.50
CA ILE A 70 -6.97 24.05 0.33
C ILE A 70 -5.53 23.51 0.27
N SER A 71 -4.95 23.11 1.40
CA SER A 71 -3.67 22.40 1.45
C SER A 71 -3.72 21.10 0.64
N THR A 72 -2.64 20.84 -0.11
CA THR A 72 -2.37 19.50 -0.66
C THR A 72 -1.67 18.68 0.39
N ILE A 73 -2.18 17.48 0.64
CA ILE A 73 -1.68 16.60 1.70
C ILE A 73 -1.07 15.36 1.09
N VAL A 74 0.16 15.05 1.47
CA VAL A 74 0.79 13.76 1.20
C VAL A 74 0.94 13.03 2.53
N GLN A 75 0.39 11.84 2.65
CA GLN A 75 0.27 11.16 3.94
C GLN A 75 1.04 9.84 4.01
N LEU A 76 1.67 9.60 5.16
CA LEU A 76 2.05 8.29 5.64
C LEU A 76 1.01 7.85 6.69
N ALA A 77 0.00 7.12 6.25
CA ALA A 77 -1.15 6.70 7.08
C ALA A 77 -0.82 5.49 7.97
N ALA A 78 0.14 5.65 8.89
CA ALA A 78 0.62 4.58 9.76
C ALA A 78 -0.47 3.97 10.67
N VAL A 79 -1.42 4.79 11.11
CA VAL A 79 -2.61 4.38 11.90
C VAL A 79 -3.33 3.16 11.34
N ARG A 80 -3.37 3.02 10.00
CA ARG A 80 -4.04 1.90 9.33
C ARG A 80 -3.27 0.59 9.48
N HIS A 81 -2.02 0.63 9.91
CA HIS A 81 -1.08 -0.49 9.96
C HIS A 81 -0.55 -0.67 11.39
N ASP A 82 0.77 -0.69 11.55
CA ASP A 82 1.49 -0.61 12.81
C ASP A 82 1.74 0.86 13.17
N GLU A 83 1.12 1.29 14.27
CA GLU A 83 1.17 2.66 14.79
C GLU A 83 2.32 2.88 15.79
N SER A 84 3.15 1.87 16.04
CA SER A 84 4.33 2.00 16.87
C SER A 84 5.32 3.01 16.29
N LEU A 85 6.04 3.72 17.17
CA LEU A 85 7.05 4.69 16.77
C LEU A 85 8.12 4.01 15.89
N GLU A 86 8.52 2.79 16.23
CA GLU A 86 9.49 1.99 15.50
C GLU A 86 9.05 1.71 14.06
N ALA A 87 7.79 1.31 13.86
CA ALA A 87 7.25 1.04 12.53
C ALA A 87 7.11 2.33 11.70
N ILE A 88 6.72 3.44 12.33
CA ILE A 88 6.60 4.75 11.67
C ILE A 88 7.98 5.25 11.23
N VAL A 89 8.97 5.16 12.12
CA VAL A 89 10.36 5.52 11.84
C VAL A 89 10.93 4.68 10.71
N TYR A 90 10.71 3.36 10.77
CA TYR A 90 11.07 2.45 9.68
C TYR A 90 10.47 2.92 8.36
N ALA A 91 9.17 3.18 8.31
CA ALA A 91 8.47 3.60 7.10
C ALA A 91 8.99 4.93 6.56
N PHE A 92 9.20 5.92 7.45
CA PHE A 92 9.73 7.22 7.09
C PHE A 92 11.16 7.13 6.53
N ASP A 93 12.04 6.36 7.17
CA ASP A 93 13.41 6.17 6.67
C ASP A 93 13.44 5.41 5.35
N ARG A 94 12.50 4.49 5.10
CA ARG A 94 12.33 3.87 3.79
C ARG A 94 11.89 4.88 2.73
N VAL A 95 10.94 5.77 3.06
CA VAL A 95 10.51 6.88 2.19
C VAL A 95 11.70 7.76 1.81
N LEU A 96 12.55 8.16 2.76
CA LEU A 96 13.70 9.02 2.49
C LEU A 96 14.81 8.36 1.66
N GLY A 97 14.83 7.02 1.62
CA GLY A 97 15.83 6.23 0.89
C GLY A 97 15.44 5.89 -0.56
N CYS A 98 14.29 6.36 -1.05
CA CYS A 98 13.81 6.08 -2.40
C CYS A 98 14.52 6.91 -3.47
N LYS A 99 14.50 6.42 -4.71
CA LYS A 99 14.88 7.18 -5.91
C LYS A 99 13.63 7.51 -6.70
N ILE A 100 13.06 8.70 -6.46
CA ILE A 100 11.74 9.04 -7.01
C ILE A 100 11.74 9.07 -8.55
N GLU A 101 12.82 9.55 -9.17
CA GLU A 101 12.90 9.67 -10.62
C GLU A 101 12.82 8.30 -11.32
N GLU A 102 13.70 7.36 -10.93
CA GLU A 102 13.72 6.00 -11.48
C GLU A 102 12.40 5.26 -11.21
N ASN A 103 11.79 5.50 -10.05
CA ASN A 103 10.56 4.80 -9.67
C ASN A 103 9.33 5.32 -10.44
N LEU A 104 9.22 6.65 -10.67
CA LEU A 104 8.12 7.21 -11.46
C LEU A 104 8.21 6.78 -12.93
N GLU A 105 9.42 6.70 -13.49
CA GLU A 105 9.62 6.16 -14.85
C GLU A 105 9.16 4.71 -14.94
N ARG A 106 9.57 3.85 -13.98
CA ARG A 106 9.13 2.45 -13.92
C ARG A 106 7.61 2.34 -13.76
N ARG A 107 7.00 3.20 -12.94
CA ARG A 107 5.54 3.25 -12.75
C ARG A 107 4.81 3.55 -14.06
N SER A 108 5.30 4.55 -14.81
CA SER A 108 4.76 4.88 -16.14
C SER A 108 4.90 3.71 -17.11
N GLN A 109 6.08 3.08 -17.18
CA GLN A 109 6.31 1.92 -18.05
C GLN A 109 5.36 0.75 -17.71
N ILE A 110 5.04 0.52 -16.45
CA ILE A 110 4.10 -0.54 -16.05
C ILE A 110 2.67 -0.20 -16.49
N TYR A 111 2.22 1.04 -16.28
CA TYR A 111 0.92 1.48 -16.79
C TYR A 111 0.83 1.33 -18.31
N ASP A 112 1.89 1.74 -19.04
CA ASP A 112 1.95 1.60 -20.49
C ASP A 112 1.88 0.13 -20.93
N ARG A 113 2.56 -0.79 -20.23
CA ARG A 113 2.48 -2.22 -20.53
C ARG A 113 1.10 -2.80 -20.32
N ILE A 114 0.41 -2.40 -19.24
CA ILE A 114 -0.96 -2.84 -18.97
C ILE A 114 -1.92 -2.26 -20.02
N ALA A 115 -1.77 -0.99 -20.38
CA ALA A 115 -2.61 -0.36 -21.40
C ALA A 115 -2.43 -0.97 -22.79
N ASN A 116 -1.25 -1.51 -23.09
CA ASN A 116 -0.91 -2.11 -24.38
C ASN A 116 -1.04 -3.65 -24.40
N SER A 117 -1.37 -4.31 -23.28
CA SER A 117 -1.52 -5.77 -23.26
C SER A 117 -2.79 -6.18 -24.00
N SER A 118 -2.67 -7.14 -24.93
CA SER A 118 -3.78 -7.67 -25.71
C SER A 118 -4.64 -8.61 -24.86
N GLU A 119 -5.70 -8.09 -24.24
CA GLU A 119 -6.70 -8.77 -23.39
C GLU A 119 -6.17 -9.50 -22.14
N GLU A 120 -4.98 -10.09 -22.21
CA GLU A 120 -4.36 -10.93 -21.19
C GLU A 120 -2.94 -10.45 -20.87
N LEU A 121 -2.54 -10.60 -19.61
CA LEU A 121 -1.18 -10.34 -19.15
C LEU A 121 -0.68 -11.52 -18.31
N TYR A 122 0.48 -12.05 -18.68
CA TYR A 122 1.07 -13.21 -18.01
C TYR A 122 2.22 -12.77 -17.12
N LEU A 123 2.23 -13.28 -15.90
CA LEU A 123 3.30 -13.04 -14.93
C LEU A 123 3.84 -14.37 -14.40
N ALA A 124 5.16 -14.49 -14.29
CA ALA A 124 5.79 -15.68 -13.77
C ALA A 124 7.09 -15.41 -13.00
N ASP A 125 7.52 -16.37 -12.18
CA ASP A 125 8.87 -16.41 -11.60
C ASP A 125 9.42 -17.83 -11.44
N GLU A 126 10.70 -17.91 -11.05
CA GLU A 126 11.42 -19.18 -10.87
C GLU A 126 10.94 -20.01 -9.67
N ARG A 127 10.11 -19.44 -8.78
CA ARG A 127 9.53 -20.17 -7.64
C ARG A 127 8.31 -20.99 -8.06
N GLY A 128 7.84 -20.82 -9.30
CA GLY A 128 6.63 -21.42 -9.84
C GLY A 128 5.39 -20.57 -9.60
N SER A 129 5.55 -19.25 -9.45
CA SER A 129 4.41 -18.34 -9.60
C SER A 129 4.04 -18.26 -11.07
N GLU A 130 2.75 -18.38 -11.35
CA GLU A 130 2.16 -18.27 -12.69
C GLU A 130 0.81 -17.60 -12.49
N LEU A 131 0.69 -16.36 -12.94
CA LEU A 131 -0.55 -15.60 -12.89
C LEU A 131 -0.96 -15.18 -14.29
N LYS A 132 -2.26 -15.29 -14.53
CA LYS A 132 -2.91 -14.80 -15.74
C LYS A 132 -3.90 -13.72 -15.36
N PHE A 133 -3.74 -12.53 -15.92
CA PHE A 133 -4.66 -11.41 -15.73
C PHE A 133 -5.47 -11.17 -16.98
N TRP A 134 -6.72 -10.76 -16.79
CA TRP A 134 -7.55 -10.16 -17.81
C TRP A 134 -7.93 -8.77 -17.37
N PHE A 135 -7.83 -7.80 -18.28
CA PHE A 135 -8.12 -6.41 -18.00
C PHE A 135 -9.39 -5.96 -18.72
N ALA A 136 -10.22 -5.18 -18.03
CA ALA A 136 -11.36 -4.52 -18.64
C ALA A 136 -10.88 -3.35 -19.53
N GLU A 137 -11.72 -2.92 -20.47
CA GLU A 137 -11.43 -1.74 -21.31
C GLU A 137 -11.25 -0.46 -20.48
N THR A 138 -11.94 -0.36 -19.34
CA THR A 138 -11.81 0.75 -18.40
C THR A 138 -11.21 0.27 -17.10
N LEU A 139 -10.11 0.90 -16.69
CA LEU A 139 -9.39 0.58 -15.46
C LEU A 139 -9.65 1.62 -14.38
N GLU A 140 -9.96 1.14 -13.18
CA GLU A 140 -10.04 1.94 -11.96
C GLU A 140 -8.63 2.04 -11.37
N VAL A 141 -7.99 3.18 -11.61
CA VAL A 141 -6.62 3.45 -11.19
C VAL A 141 -6.62 4.41 -10.00
N VAL A 142 -5.84 4.08 -8.95
CA VAL A 142 -5.75 4.93 -7.75
C VAL A 142 -5.09 6.27 -8.09
N ASN A 143 -3.93 6.23 -8.74
CA ASN A 143 -3.21 7.42 -9.17
C ASN A 143 -2.17 7.08 -10.25
N SER A 144 -2.32 7.65 -11.44
CA SER A 144 -1.34 7.56 -12.54
C SER A 144 -0.62 8.88 -12.82
N GLU A 145 -0.98 9.97 -12.13
CA GLU A 145 -0.45 11.30 -12.40
C GLU A 145 0.92 11.50 -11.75
N ASN A 146 1.75 12.34 -12.37
CA ASN A 146 3.04 12.78 -11.81
C ASN A 146 2.94 14.14 -11.08
N SER A 147 1.76 14.73 -11.04
CA SER A 147 1.50 16.04 -10.45
C SER A 147 0.58 15.96 -9.26
N LEU A 148 0.91 16.72 -8.21
CA LEU A 148 0.06 16.94 -7.07
C LEU A 148 -0.94 18.07 -7.36
N ARG A 149 -2.23 17.75 -7.19
CA ARG A 149 -3.36 18.66 -7.29
C ARG A 149 -3.58 19.42 -5.98
N ALA A 150 -3.85 20.71 -6.09
CA ALA A 150 -4.23 21.57 -4.97
C ALA A 150 -5.47 21.00 -4.23
N GLY A 151 -5.43 20.98 -2.90
CA GLY A 151 -6.53 20.48 -2.07
C GLY A 151 -6.72 18.95 -2.05
N TYR A 152 -5.89 18.18 -2.76
CA TYR A 152 -6.01 16.73 -2.83
C TYR A 152 -5.13 16.01 -1.79
N PHE A 153 -5.55 14.79 -1.42
CA PHE A 153 -4.95 13.97 -0.37
C PHE A 153 -4.38 12.71 -1.00
N TYR A 154 -3.07 12.54 -0.92
CA TYR A 154 -2.32 11.46 -1.55
C TYR A 154 -1.72 10.55 -0.49
N SER A 155 -1.83 9.23 -0.64
CA SER A 155 -0.93 8.33 0.08
C SER A 155 0.47 8.42 -0.53
N ILE A 156 1.49 8.54 0.30
CA ILE A 156 2.89 8.58 -0.15
C ILE A 156 3.29 7.33 -0.95
N SER A 157 2.61 6.19 -0.71
CA SER A 157 2.85 4.94 -1.44
C SER A 157 2.53 5.03 -2.93
N GLU A 158 1.57 5.88 -3.32
CA GLU A 158 1.14 6.05 -4.72
C GLU A 158 2.28 6.52 -5.64
N PHE A 159 3.32 7.14 -5.07
CA PHE A 159 4.45 7.66 -5.83
C PHE A 159 5.37 6.54 -6.34
N TRP A 160 5.27 5.35 -5.76
CA TRP A 160 6.14 4.21 -6.06
C TRP A 160 5.36 2.96 -6.43
N GLU A 161 4.11 3.12 -6.81
CA GLU A 161 3.24 2.00 -7.12
C GLU A 161 2.32 2.31 -8.29
N THR A 162 2.19 1.34 -9.20
CA THR A 162 1.06 1.25 -10.11
C THR A 162 -0.03 0.45 -9.41
N SER A 163 -1.20 1.04 -9.16
CA SER A 163 -2.31 0.38 -8.45
C SER A 163 -3.58 0.40 -9.30
N ILE A 164 -4.14 -0.79 -9.56
CA ILE A 164 -5.42 -1.00 -10.24
C ILE A 164 -6.33 -1.75 -9.28
N VAL A 165 -7.56 -1.28 -9.15
CA VAL A 165 -8.50 -1.75 -8.12
C VAL A 165 -9.83 -2.18 -8.73
N ASN A 166 -10.58 -2.98 -7.98
CA ASN A 166 -11.89 -3.48 -8.36
C ASN A 166 -12.97 -2.82 -7.45
N ILE A 167 -13.23 -1.50 -7.63
CA ILE A 167 -14.12 -0.73 -6.73
C ILE A 167 -15.59 -1.00 -7.05
N GLN A 168 -15.96 -1.02 -8.32
CA GLN A 168 -17.36 -1.19 -8.75
C GLN A 168 -17.86 -2.64 -8.65
N GLY A 169 -16.98 -3.64 -8.77
CA GLY A 169 -17.35 -5.06 -8.68
C GLY A 169 -16.13 -5.96 -8.52
N ASN A 170 -16.31 -7.28 -8.35
CA ASN A 170 -15.18 -8.20 -8.10
C ASN A 170 -14.24 -8.35 -9.28
N LYS A 171 -14.64 -7.90 -10.48
CA LYS A 171 -13.84 -7.96 -11.71
C LYS A 171 -14.07 -6.73 -12.59
N SER A 172 -14.30 -5.57 -11.98
CA SER A 172 -14.67 -4.34 -12.70
C SER A 172 -13.52 -3.76 -13.53
N SER A 173 -12.28 -3.96 -13.10
CA SER A 173 -11.07 -3.53 -13.81
C SER A 173 -10.19 -4.70 -14.23
N PHE A 174 -10.12 -5.75 -13.41
CA PHE A 174 -9.31 -6.92 -13.73
C PHE A 174 -9.88 -8.20 -13.11
N SER A 175 -9.48 -9.34 -13.65
CA SER A 175 -9.56 -10.65 -12.99
C SER A 175 -8.23 -11.37 -13.05
N VAL A 176 -7.95 -12.22 -12.06
CA VAL A 176 -6.73 -13.01 -11.99
C VAL A 176 -7.00 -14.48 -11.67
N GLU A 177 -6.19 -15.36 -12.25
CA GLU A 177 -6.11 -16.77 -11.93
C GLU A 177 -4.65 -17.21 -11.79
N GLY A 178 -4.45 -18.30 -11.04
CA GLY A 178 -3.17 -18.99 -10.95
C GLY A 178 -2.57 -18.96 -9.54
N ARG A 179 -1.24 -19.07 -9.47
CA ARG A 179 -0.50 -19.18 -8.21
C ARG A 179 0.47 -18.03 -8.03
N LEU A 180 0.46 -17.44 -6.84
CA LEU A 180 1.45 -16.44 -6.43
C LEU A 180 2.26 -16.95 -5.24
N PHE A 181 3.56 -17.18 -5.43
CA PHE A 181 4.50 -17.20 -4.31
C PHE A 181 4.77 -15.77 -3.84
N PHE A 182 4.80 -15.56 -2.53
CA PHE A 182 4.97 -14.24 -1.94
C PHE A 182 6.02 -14.26 -0.82
N ASP A 183 6.68 -13.11 -0.62
CA ASP A 183 7.80 -12.92 0.31
C ASP A 183 7.32 -12.43 1.67
N GLY A 184 6.26 -11.62 1.68
CA GLY A 184 5.63 -11.14 2.90
C GLY A 184 4.23 -10.60 2.64
N MET A 185 3.67 -10.00 3.68
CA MET A 185 2.34 -9.41 3.62
C MET A 185 2.32 -8.09 4.37
N ILE A 186 1.34 -7.26 4.04
CA ILE A 186 0.91 -6.15 4.90
C ILE A 186 -0.60 -6.27 5.11
N HIS A 187 -1.11 -5.65 6.17
CA HIS A 187 -2.53 -5.56 6.40
C HIS A 187 -2.89 -4.22 7.00
N GLY A 188 -4.16 -3.83 6.88
CA GLY A 188 -4.62 -2.64 7.57
C GLY A 188 -6.13 -2.44 7.62
N SER A 189 -6.54 -1.44 8.41
CA SER A 189 -7.94 -1.09 8.64
C SER A 189 -8.11 0.42 8.69
N THR A 190 -9.13 0.94 8.01
CA THR A 190 -9.47 2.37 7.99
C THR A 190 -10.27 2.78 9.23
N LEU A 191 -11.01 1.84 9.84
CA LEU A 191 -11.81 2.07 11.04
C LEU A 191 -11.21 1.33 12.25
N PRO A 192 -11.17 1.96 13.44
CA PRO A 192 -10.62 1.34 14.65
C PRO A 192 -11.42 0.10 15.06
N GLU A 193 -12.74 0.09 14.89
CA GLU A 193 -13.59 -1.05 15.22
C GLU A 193 -13.26 -2.26 14.34
N THR A 194 -12.99 -2.02 13.05
CA THR A 194 -12.57 -3.08 12.12
C THR A 194 -11.18 -3.61 12.48
N LYS A 195 -10.25 -2.74 12.92
CA LYS A 195 -8.93 -3.16 13.42
C LYS A 195 -9.06 -4.07 14.63
N GLU A 196 -9.85 -3.66 15.63
CA GLU A 196 -9.99 -4.41 16.88
C GLU A 196 -10.68 -5.77 16.66
N ARG A 197 -11.77 -5.82 15.89
CA ARG A 197 -12.47 -7.09 15.58
C ARG A 197 -11.57 -8.13 14.92
N ASN A 198 -10.59 -7.69 14.13
CA ASN A 198 -9.71 -8.57 13.35
C ASN A 198 -8.31 -8.74 13.95
N LYS A 199 -8.03 -8.12 15.09
CA LYS A 199 -6.67 -8.01 15.65
C LYS A 199 -6.01 -9.37 15.84
N GLU A 200 -6.72 -10.33 16.43
CA GLU A 200 -6.18 -11.67 16.69
C GLU A 200 -5.95 -12.45 15.40
N ALA A 201 -6.95 -12.51 14.52
CA ALA A 201 -6.85 -13.19 13.23
C ALA A 201 -5.71 -12.63 12.36
N LEU A 202 -5.61 -11.30 12.24
CA LEU A 202 -4.52 -10.62 11.53
C LEU A 202 -3.17 -10.91 12.18
N SER A 203 -3.07 -10.88 13.50
CA SER A 203 -1.82 -11.18 14.21
C SER A 203 -1.37 -12.63 13.97
N CYS A 204 -2.31 -13.58 13.98
CA CYS A 204 -2.03 -14.98 13.70
C CYS A 204 -1.58 -15.19 12.25
N LEU A 205 -2.28 -14.61 11.28
CA LEU A 205 -1.92 -14.65 9.86
C LEU A 205 -0.55 -14.02 9.61
N PHE A 206 -0.33 -12.80 10.12
CA PHE A 206 0.93 -12.07 9.98
C PHE A 206 2.10 -12.83 10.58
N ARG A 207 1.94 -13.39 11.78
CA ARG A 207 2.96 -14.24 12.41
C ARG A 207 3.26 -15.48 11.57
N ALA A 208 2.24 -16.17 11.05
CA ALA A 208 2.43 -17.36 10.22
C ALA A 208 3.19 -17.04 8.91
N VAL A 209 2.87 -15.91 8.27
CA VAL A 209 3.56 -15.44 7.06
C VAL A 209 4.99 -15.01 7.33
N THR A 210 5.24 -14.30 8.43
CA THR A 210 6.58 -13.79 8.77
C THR A 210 7.54 -14.87 9.27
N SER A 211 7.03 -15.95 9.86
CA SER A 211 7.86 -17.07 10.33
C SER A 211 8.14 -18.15 9.27
N SER A 212 7.49 -18.08 8.11
CA SER A 212 7.53 -19.15 7.10
C SER A 212 8.53 -18.92 6.00
N ARG A 213 9.00 -20.02 5.40
CA ARG A 213 10.00 -20.02 4.33
C ARG A 213 9.36 -20.13 2.96
N LYS A 214 8.32 -20.95 2.82
CA LYS A 214 7.62 -21.15 1.54
C LYS A 214 6.14 -20.87 1.74
N LYS A 215 5.60 -19.95 0.94
CA LYS A 215 4.19 -19.54 1.04
C LYS A 215 3.67 -19.09 -0.31
N TYR A 216 2.44 -19.45 -0.58
CA TYR A 216 1.76 -19.08 -1.81
C TYR A 216 0.25 -19.05 -1.61
N ILE A 217 -0.42 -18.34 -2.52
CA ILE A 217 -1.87 -18.40 -2.69
C ILE A 217 -2.20 -19.02 -4.05
N ASP A 218 -3.22 -19.89 -4.08
CA ASP A 218 -3.88 -20.33 -5.31
C ASP A 218 -5.14 -19.48 -5.48
N ILE A 219 -5.35 -19.00 -6.71
CA ILE A 219 -6.42 -18.06 -7.07
C ILE A 219 -7.24 -18.69 -8.19
N GLU A 220 -8.54 -18.77 -7.97
CA GLU A 220 -9.53 -19.26 -8.91
C GLU A 220 -10.64 -18.22 -9.02
N ASP A 221 -11.02 -17.86 -10.25
CA ASP A 221 -12.09 -16.91 -10.51
C ASP A 221 -11.94 -15.57 -9.76
N ASN A 222 -10.73 -15.01 -9.73
CA ASN A 222 -10.37 -13.79 -9.00
C ASN A 222 -10.53 -13.89 -7.46
N SER A 223 -10.63 -15.09 -6.89
CA SER A 223 -10.72 -15.30 -5.44
C SER A 223 -9.61 -16.20 -4.94
N ILE A 224 -9.09 -15.93 -3.75
CA ILE A 224 -8.13 -16.83 -3.11
C ILE A 224 -8.87 -18.13 -2.76
N ALA A 225 -8.55 -19.19 -3.49
CA ALA A 225 -9.07 -20.53 -3.24
C ALA A 225 -8.28 -21.22 -2.12
N ARG A 226 -6.98 -20.93 -2.02
CA ARG A 226 -6.10 -21.58 -1.06
C ARG A 226 -4.96 -20.67 -0.59
N LEU A 227 -4.67 -20.71 0.70
CA LEU A 227 -3.42 -20.20 1.28
C LEU A 227 -2.57 -21.37 1.76
N VAL A 228 -1.35 -21.50 1.27
CA VAL A 228 -0.41 -22.54 1.71
C VAL A 228 0.81 -21.91 2.35
N ILE A 229 1.14 -22.35 3.56
CA ILE A 229 2.30 -21.91 4.34
C ILE A 229 3.08 -23.13 4.79
N ASP A 230 4.35 -23.20 4.39
CA ASP A 230 5.29 -24.31 4.62
C ASP A 230 4.68 -25.68 4.31
N GLY A 231 3.94 -25.76 3.20
CA GLY A 231 3.31 -26.98 2.70
C GLY A 231 1.98 -27.34 3.37
N GLN A 232 1.51 -26.57 4.35
CA GLN A 232 0.23 -26.77 5.01
C GLN A 232 -0.82 -25.82 4.45
N ASP A 233 -2.03 -26.34 4.26
CA ASP A 233 -3.20 -25.50 3.99
C ASP A 233 -3.55 -24.67 5.23
N LYS A 234 -3.53 -23.35 5.08
CA LYS A 234 -3.84 -22.35 6.11
C LYS A 234 -4.95 -21.41 5.67
N THR A 235 -5.77 -21.82 4.70
CA THR A 235 -6.88 -21.01 4.17
C THR A 235 -7.84 -20.54 5.27
N SER A 236 -8.02 -21.33 6.34
CA SER A 236 -8.82 -20.93 7.50
C SER A 236 -8.37 -19.61 8.14
N LEU A 237 -7.07 -19.28 8.11
CA LEU A 237 -6.56 -18.01 8.67
C LEU A 237 -7.11 -16.78 7.92
N LEU A 238 -7.48 -16.93 6.64
CA LEU A 238 -8.15 -15.87 5.87
C LEU A 238 -9.65 -15.85 6.16
N LEU A 239 -10.26 -17.01 6.35
CA LEU A 239 -11.68 -17.16 6.68
C LEU A 239 -12.03 -16.69 8.10
N ASP A 240 -11.04 -16.66 9.01
CA ASP A 240 -11.18 -16.13 10.37
C ASP A 240 -11.27 -14.59 10.39
N LEU A 241 -11.01 -13.91 9.27
CA LEU A 241 -11.18 -12.47 9.14
C LEU A 241 -12.66 -12.12 8.93
N ASP A 242 -13.06 -10.96 9.45
CA ASP A 242 -14.36 -10.33 9.16
C ASP A 242 -14.34 -9.81 7.72
N LEU A 243 -14.64 -10.70 6.77
CA LEU A 243 -14.65 -10.42 5.34
C LEU A 243 -15.95 -9.69 4.95
N ASP A 244 -15.84 -8.79 3.97
CA ASP A 244 -17.03 -8.22 3.34
C ASP A 244 -17.84 -9.33 2.65
N ALA A 245 -19.16 -9.37 2.87
CA ALA A 245 -20.01 -10.45 2.40
C ALA A 245 -20.10 -10.56 0.87
N GLU A 246 -19.95 -9.44 0.15
CA GLU A 246 -19.98 -9.36 -1.31
C GLU A 246 -18.61 -9.69 -1.91
N ARG A 247 -17.53 -9.25 -1.25
CA ARG A 247 -16.16 -9.41 -1.74
C ARG A 247 -15.51 -10.72 -1.30
N LYS A 248 -15.80 -11.20 -0.10
CA LYS A 248 -15.17 -12.38 0.53
C LYS A 248 -13.65 -12.32 0.38
N MET A 249 -13.04 -13.36 -0.23
CA MET A 249 -11.60 -13.45 -0.53
C MET A 249 -11.25 -13.02 -1.97
N SER A 250 -12.10 -12.21 -2.61
CA SER A 250 -11.81 -11.69 -3.95
C SER A 250 -10.59 -10.79 -3.92
N ILE A 251 -9.78 -10.85 -4.98
CA ILE A 251 -8.69 -9.92 -5.22
C ILE A 251 -9.30 -8.58 -5.64
N THR A 252 -9.12 -7.58 -4.79
CA THR A 252 -9.67 -6.23 -4.95
C THR A 252 -8.64 -5.24 -5.47
N GLU A 253 -7.36 -5.59 -5.44
CA GLU A 253 -6.26 -4.73 -5.83
C GLU A 253 -5.13 -5.53 -6.46
N ILE A 254 -4.57 -5.01 -7.55
CA ILE A 254 -3.24 -5.38 -8.02
C ILE A 254 -2.34 -4.16 -7.93
N GLY A 255 -1.16 -4.37 -7.39
CA GLY A 255 -0.17 -3.33 -7.24
C GLY A 255 1.19 -3.77 -7.75
N PHE A 256 1.88 -2.91 -8.49
CA PHE A 256 3.27 -3.12 -8.85
C PHE A 256 4.14 -2.10 -8.14
N GLY A 257 4.91 -2.56 -7.16
CA GLY A 257 5.88 -1.70 -6.50
C GLY A 257 7.06 -1.44 -7.42
N CYS A 258 7.52 -0.18 -7.42
CA CYS A 258 8.54 0.30 -8.34
C CYS A 258 9.91 0.47 -7.67
N ASN A 259 9.99 0.30 -6.35
CA ASN A 259 11.16 0.66 -5.56
C ASN A 259 12.15 -0.50 -5.38
N ALA A 260 13.14 -0.58 -6.28
CA ALA A 260 14.18 -1.60 -6.25
C ALA A 260 15.18 -1.43 -5.08
N MET A 261 15.31 -0.22 -4.52
CA MET A 261 16.22 0.04 -3.40
C MET A 261 15.78 -0.64 -2.11
N LEU A 262 14.50 -1.00 -1.99
CA LEU A 262 13.95 -1.66 -0.82
C LEU A 262 14.13 -3.18 -0.82
N ILE A 263 14.44 -3.83 -1.95
CA ILE A 263 14.52 -5.30 -2.09
C ILE A 263 15.34 -5.93 -0.96
N LYS A 264 16.53 -5.38 -0.69
CA LYS A 264 17.48 -5.91 0.33
C LYS A 264 17.29 -5.32 1.73
N ARG A 265 16.34 -4.41 1.90
CA ARG A 265 16.17 -3.59 3.10
C ARG A 265 14.80 -3.78 3.76
N VAL A 266 13.89 -4.49 3.12
CA VAL A 266 12.57 -4.77 3.69
C VAL A 266 12.70 -5.59 4.96
N ASP A 267 12.02 -5.16 6.00
CA ASP A 267 11.74 -5.99 7.16
C ASP A 267 10.29 -6.45 7.09
N TRP A 268 10.11 -7.72 6.76
CA TRP A 268 8.78 -8.34 6.66
C TRP A 268 8.08 -8.47 8.00
N LYS A 269 8.79 -8.28 9.13
CA LYS A 269 8.21 -8.26 10.47
C LYS A 269 7.53 -6.94 10.82
N VAL A 270 7.77 -5.88 10.04
CA VAL A 270 7.13 -4.59 10.24
C VAL A 270 5.93 -4.49 9.31
N ASN A 271 4.71 -4.36 9.86
CA ASN A 271 3.53 -4.11 9.05
C ASN A 271 3.51 -2.63 8.63
N SER A 272 4.07 -2.32 7.45
CA SER A 272 4.23 -0.96 6.95
C SER A 272 3.73 -0.83 5.53
N ILE A 273 2.97 0.25 5.25
CA ILE A 273 2.51 0.58 3.90
C ILE A 273 3.66 0.65 2.89
N ILE A 274 4.87 1.03 3.29
CA ILE A 274 6.01 1.14 2.38
C ILE A 274 6.53 -0.21 1.91
N ASN A 275 6.21 -1.31 2.60
CA ASN A 275 6.63 -2.64 2.15
C ASN A 275 5.92 -3.07 0.85
N ARG A 276 4.72 -2.55 0.53
CA ARG A 276 4.02 -2.90 -0.72
C ARG A 276 4.61 -2.24 -1.97
N VAL A 277 5.36 -1.15 -1.80
CA VAL A 277 5.94 -0.40 -2.94
C VAL A 277 7.30 -0.92 -3.38
N ILE A 278 7.78 -1.99 -2.74
CA ILE A 278 9.00 -2.70 -3.10
C ILE A 278 8.88 -3.25 -4.53
N HIS A 279 10.00 -3.29 -5.25
CA HIS A 279 10.01 -3.85 -6.59
C HIS A 279 9.39 -5.26 -6.63
N GLY A 280 8.47 -5.46 -7.56
CA GLY A 280 7.70 -6.69 -7.71
C GLY A 280 6.21 -6.39 -7.86
N MET A 281 5.37 -7.28 -7.34
CA MET A 281 3.91 -7.16 -7.39
C MET A 281 3.30 -7.50 -6.03
N HIS A 282 2.10 -7.01 -5.76
CA HIS A 282 1.22 -7.59 -4.77
C HIS A 282 -0.21 -7.75 -5.26
N LEU A 283 -0.90 -8.69 -4.62
CA LEU A 283 -2.33 -8.88 -4.75
C LEU A 283 -2.99 -8.54 -3.42
N GLY A 284 -3.95 -7.62 -3.47
CA GLY A 284 -4.71 -7.18 -2.32
C GLY A 284 -6.11 -7.80 -2.28
N MET A 285 -6.55 -8.16 -1.08
CA MET A 285 -7.95 -8.50 -0.79
C MET A 285 -8.52 -7.51 0.23
N GLY A 286 -9.85 -7.34 0.23
CA GLY A 286 -10.56 -6.45 1.13
C GLY A 286 -10.54 -4.98 0.72
N THR A 287 -11.23 -4.12 1.47
CA THR A 287 -11.44 -2.70 1.10
C THR A 287 -10.97 -1.71 2.17
N ALA A 288 -10.38 -2.20 3.26
CA ALA A 288 -9.97 -1.46 4.46
C ALA A 288 -11.09 -0.75 5.24
N TYR A 289 -12.22 -0.41 4.59
CA TYR A 289 -13.34 0.29 5.20
C TYR A 289 -14.31 -0.68 5.89
N LYS A 290 -14.88 -1.62 5.12
CA LYS A 290 -15.85 -2.60 5.63
C LYS A 290 -15.16 -3.79 6.31
N CYS A 291 -14.02 -4.21 5.78
CA CYS A 291 -13.19 -5.31 6.26
C CYS A 291 -11.71 -4.88 6.25
N PRO A 292 -10.81 -5.58 6.98
CA PRO A 292 -9.39 -5.32 6.82
C PRO A 292 -8.96 -5.61 5.39
N TYR A 293 -7.94 -4.90 4.92
CA TYR A 293 -7.27 -5.27 3.68
C TYR A 293 -5.99 -6.05 3.98
N VAL A 294 -5.61 -6.94 3.07
CA VAL A 294 -4.40 -7.75 3.16
C VAL A 294 -3.75 -7.79 1.78
N ASN A 295 -2.47 -7.41 1.70
CA ASN A 295 -1.70 -7.48 0.45
C ASN A 295 -0.62 -8.55 0.59
N PHE A 296 -0.59 -9.49 -0.35
CA PHE A 296 0.44 -10.52 -0.50
C PHE A 296 1.49 -10.04 -1.48
N ILE A 297 2.73 -9.86 -1.03
CA ILE A 297 3.76 -9.14 -1.78
C ILE A 297 4.85 -10.10 -2.27
N SER A 298 5.10 -10.10 -3.57
CA SER A 298 6.10 -10.89 -4.27
C SER A 298 7.16 -10.00 -4.90
N GLN A 299 8.43 -10.20 -4.56
CA GLN A 299 9.55 -9.41 -5.07
C GLN A 299 10.06 -9.86 -6.44
N THR A 300 9.76 -11.10 -6.83
CA THR A 300 10.41 -11.73 -7.99
C THR A 300 9.47 -11.98 -9.16
N ILE A 301 8.16 -11.91 -8.94
CA ILE A 301 7.20 -12.07 -10.04
C ILE A 301 7.30 -10.88 -11.00
N LYS A 302 7.33 -11.21 -12.30
CA LYS A 302 7.49 -10.24 -13.37
C LYS A 302 6.55 -10.58 -14.52
N ILE A 303 6.18 -9.55 -15.27
CA ILE A 303 5.44 -9.69 -16.51
C ILE A 303 6.34 -10.42 -17.51
N VAL A 304 5.84 -11.51 -18.08
CA VAL A 304 6.46 -12.27 -19.16
C VAL A 304 6.16 -11.54 -20.47
N GLU A 305 7.20 -11.30 -21.27
CA GLU A 305 7.04 -10.78 -22.62
C GLU A 305 6.86 -11.97 -23.56
N ASP A 306 5.88 -11.89 -24.46
CA ASP A 306 5.71 -12.83 -25.57
C ASP A 306 6.87 -12.73 -26.58
#